data_AF-A0A4Q2LIM2-F1
#
_entry.id   AF-A0A4Q2LIM2-F1
#
_cell.length_a   1.000
_cell.length_b   1.000
_cell.length_c   1.000
_cell.angle_alpha   90.00
_cell.angle_beta   90.00
_cell.angle_gamma   90.00
#
_symmetry.space_group_name_H-M   'P 1'
#
loop_
_entity.id
_entity.type
_entity.pdbx_description
1 polymer ?
#
loop_
_entity_poly.entity_id
_entity_poly.type
_entity_poly.pdbx_seq_one_letter_code
_entity_poly.pdbx_strand_id
1 'polypeptide(L)'
;MRKFKLWILVSLIVVMSASGILVKKELAYADDPAPVTVYKDGDFTGTAQSFEVGFHDVNVLRSGVGNDTISSVRVAPGYRVTLYKDAKYSGDSYVLTRDAEWLDYFNDVTSSLKVEIIGAPALPVIAYADSPYGGVEQQFDVGEHNWDVINAGVGNDKISSMRVRPGYKVTLYKDHSFSGASKVLTEDAIYLFDFNDSVSSLKVEKISPVDAKSIAVPGNAYSDVSKRELLEAFAPRIWFAQGEVYFPSSVEYTFPYVDRYLNPTSGKYEHKTKTPLDPYNLKLPYFSGDLANAPIYSFWVEKEYQNIDLVYFQFSPYDLGKTVLGTEVGDHVGDWERVTVRLAKFEDNNTHYVKPVQVLYGSHSFSTVYPWDEVDKIDGTHLVAYSAFGSHGMWKDPGSHVYKDLVVVQLIDVTNQGTAWDTWNNIQAFQYFPNQRTGVGLGNPFPDWLSRDFENEASGAVYRFGNPRQGSFFGQPLLADGPTGPQDKGSLLNDVLLD
;
A
#
# COMPACT_ATOMS: atom_id res chain seq x y z
N MET A 1 -35.00 -45.28 54.16
CA MET A 1 -33.71 -45.24 54.89
C MET A 1 -32.78 -44.25 54.19
N ARG A 2 -32.70 -43.03 54.72
CA ARG A 2 -31.70 -42.00 54.37
C ARG A 2 -30.34 -42.41 54.96
N LYS A 3 -29.25 -42.27 54.21
CA LYS A 3 -27.91 -42.10 54.80
C LYS A 3 -27.14 -41.03 54.04
N PHE A 4 -26.98 -39.90 54.72
CA PHE A 4 -25.92 -38.91 54.53
C PHE A 4 -24.56 -39.52 54.88
N LYS A 5 -23.49 -39.10 54.20
CA LYS A 5 -22.17 -38.91 54.82
C LYS A 5 -21.50 -37.65 54.26
N LEU A 6 -21.16 -36.78 55.20
CA LEU A 6 -20.41 -35.53 55.12
C LEU A 6 -18.90 -35.83 55.38
N TRP A 7 -18.06 -34.79 55.30
CA TRP A 7 -16.68 -34.62 55.84
C TRP A 7 -15.55 -34.98 54.84
N ILE A 8 -14.47 -34.21 54.59
CA ILE A 8 -13.83 -33.03 55.21
C ILE A 8 -12.91 -32.38 54.15
N LEU A 9 -12.75 -31.06 54.27
CA LEU A 9 -11.78 -30.21 53.59
C LEU A 9 -10.38 -30.36 54.21
N VAL A 10 -9.34 -30.62 53.40
CA VAL A 10 -7.93 -30.35 53.78
C VAL A 10 -7.29 -29.55 52.67
N SER A 11 -6.85 -28.34 53.04
CA SER A 11 -6.17 -27.38 52.19
C SER A 11 -4.79 -27.89 51.79
N LEU A 12 -4.47 -27.82 50.48
CA LEU A 12 -3.10 -27.81 49.99
C LEU A 12 -2.82 -26.43 49.41
N ILE A 13 -1.92 -25.70 50.07
CA ILE A 13 -1.34 -24.46 49.60
C ILE A 13 -0.49 -24.80 48.37
N VAL A 14 -0.88 -24.29 47.20
CA VAL A 14 -0.03 -24.26 46.01
C VAL A 14 0.27 -22.79 45.70
N VAL A 15 1.57 -22.51 45.68
CA VAL A 15 2.18 -21.22 45.40
C VAL A 15 1.72 -20.71 44.04
N MET A 16 1.15 -19.50 44.01
CA MET A 16 0.83 -18.78 42.77
C MET A 16 2.12 -18.37 42.07
N SER A 17 2.50 -19.08 41.01
CA SER A 17 3.28 -18.50 39.91
C SER A 17 2.28 -17.96 38.88
N ALA A 18 2.17 -16.64 38.80
CA ALA A 18 1.40 -15.97 37.76
C ALA A 18 2.13 -16.11 36.42
N SER A 19 1.92 -17.23 35.75
CA SER A 19 2.23 -17.34 34.33
C SER A 19 1.10 -16.66 33.57
N GLY A 20 1.39 -15.49 33.02
CA GLY A 20 0.48 -14.79 32.11
C GLY A 20 0.07 -15.74 31.00
N ILE A 21 -1.23 -16.07 30.95
CA ILE A 21 -1.84 -16.76 29.82
C ILE A 21 -1.72 -15.79 28.65
N LEU A 22 -0.79 -16.08 27.73
CA LEU A 22 -0.82 -15.52 26.40
C LEU A 22 -2.10 -16.06 25.76
N VAL A 23 -3.15 -15.24 25.74
CA VAL A 23 -4.27 -15.48 24.85
C VAL A 23 -3.72 -15.32 23.44
N LYS A 24 -3.27 -16.42 22.82
CA LYS A 24 -3.24 -16.51 21.38
C LYS A 24 -4.68 -16.25 20.94
N LYS A 25 -4.92 -15.07 20.40
CA LYS A 25 -6.16 -14.78 19.68
C LYS A 25 -6.09 -15.58 18.40
N GLU A 26 -6.37 -16.87 18.50
CA GLU A 26 -6.63 -17.72 17.36
C GLU A 26 -7.90 -17.16 16.72
N LEU A 27 -7.75 -16.62 15.50
CA LEU A 27 -8.89 -16.25 14.69
C LEU A 27 -9.66 -17.54 14.45
N ALA A 28 -10.78 -17.69 15.15
CA ALA A 28 -11.73 -18.74 14.87
C ALA A 28 -12.34 -18.42 13.50
N TYR A 29 -11.76 -18.98 12.44
CA TYR A 29 -12.46 -19.15 11.18
C TYR A 29 -13.58 -20.14 11.49
N ALA A 30 -14.83 -19.68 11.38
CA ALA A 30 -16.01 -20.55 11.39
C ALA A 30 -15.83 -21.63 10.28
N ASP A 31 -16.64 -22.69 10.28
CA ASP A 31 -16.73 -23.60 9.13
C ASP A 31 -17.01 -22.77 7.85
N ASP A 32 -15.95 -22.37 7.13
CA ASP A 32 -15.99 -21.23 6.21
C ASP A 32 -16.24 -21.72 4.77
N PRO A 33 -17.19 -21.13 4.01
CA PRO A 33 -17.15 -21.23 2.56
C PRO A 33 -15.80 -20.69 2.05
N ALA A 34 -15.23 -21.36 1.05
CA ALA A 34 -13.90 -21.01 0.53
C ALA A 34 -13.76 -19.49 0.27
N PRO A 35 -12.63 -18.88 0.64
CA PRO A 35 -12.47 -17.43 0.74
C PRO A 35 -12.56 -16.68 -0.59
N VAL A 36 -12.45 -17.36 -1.72
CA VAL A 36 -12.60 -16.78 -3.05
C VAL A 36 -13.63 -17.56 -3.84
N THR A 37 -14.57 -16.87 -4.48
CA THR A 37 -15.50 -17.48 -5.43
C THR A 37 -15.46 -16.73 -6.75
N VAL A 38 -15.22 -17.44 -7.84
CA VAL A 38 -15.21 -16.86 -9.19
C VAL A 38 -16.47 -17.27 -9.94
N TYR A 39 -16.89 -16.42 -10.87
CA TYR A 39 -18.15 -16.53 -11.59
C TYR A 39 -17.93 -16.37 -13.08
N LYS A 40 -18.66 -17.18 -13.86
CA LYS A 40 -18.60 -17.16 -15.31
C LYS A 40 -19.12 -15.85 -15.90
N ASP A 41 -20.18 -15.30 -15.31
CA ASP A 41 -20.83 -14.10 -15.83
C ASP A 41 -20.58 -12.91 -14.87
N GLY A 42 -20.89 -11.70 -15.33
CA GLY A 42 -20.81 -10.48 -14.51
C GLY A 42 -21.77 -10.49 -13.33
N ASP A 43 -21.59 -9.52 -12.43
CA ASP A 43 -22.47 -9.26 -11.28
C ASP A 43 -22.67 -10.49 -10.36
N PHE A 44 -21.65 -11.35 -10.28
CA PHE A 44 -21.64 -12.58 -9.49
C PHE A 44 -22.71 -13.60 -9.91
N THR A 45 -22.96 -13.70 -11.22
CA THR A 45 -23.96 -14.61 -11.79
C THR A 45 -23.32 -15.74 -12.62
N GLY A 46 -24.15 -16.68 -13.08
CA GLY A 46 -23.68 -17.81 -13.88
C GLY A 46 -23.09 -18.96 -13.08
N THR A 47 -22.29 -19.79 -13.76
CA THR A 47 -21.57 -20.91 -13.12
C THR A 47 -20.50 -20.36 -12.17
N ALA A 48 -20.41 -20.90 -10.97
CA ALA A 48 -19.48 -20.44 -9.94
C ALA A 48 -18.56 -21.57 -9.45
N GLN A 49 -17.37 -21.21 -8.98
CA GLN A 49 -16.42 -22.13 -8.34
C GLN A 49 -15.69 -21.42 -7.20
N SER A 50 -15.60 -22.08 -6.05
CA SER A 50 -14.95 -21.54 -4.86
C SER A 50 -13.58 -22.19 -4.63
N PHE A 51 -12.63 -21.41 -4.12
CA PHE A 51 -11.22 -21.77 -3.99
C PHE A 51 -10.68 -21.45 -2.59
N GLU A 52 -10.03 -22.45 -2.00
CA GLU A 52 -9.23 -22.31 -0.80
C GLU A 52 -7.87 -21.66 -1.09
N VAL A 53 -7.15 -21.28 -0.03
CA VAL A 53 -5.76 -20.80 -0.12
C VAL A 53 -4.90 -21.81 -0.88
N GLY A 54 -4.13 -21.32 -1.86
CA GLY A 54 -3.23 -22.14 -2.66
C GLY A 54 -3.26 -21.81 -4.14
N PHE A 55 -2.62 -22.69 -4.90
CA PHE A 55 -2.39 -22.59 -6.33
C PHE A 55 -3.37 -23.48 -7.10
N HIS A 56 -4.12 -22.88 -8.04
CA HIS A 56 -5.17 -23.56 -8.80
C HIS A 56 -4.97 -23.37 -10.31
N ASP A 57 -4.55 -24.43 -10.98
CA ASP A 57 -4.23 -24.40 -12.41
C ASP A 57 -5.45 -24.77 -13.28
N VAL A 58 -5.30 -24.60 -14.60
CA VAL A 58 -6.34 -24.74 -15.62
C VAL A 58 -7.22 -25.98 -15.51
N ASN A 59 -6.67 -27.12 -15.09
CA ASN A 59 -7.44 -28.35 -14.95
C ASN A 59 -8.49 -28.26 -13.83
N VAL A 60 -8.20 -27.51 -12.76
CA VAL A 60 -9.13 -27.24 -11.67
C VAL A 60 -10.25 -26.32 -12.15
N LEU A 61 -9.92 -25.25 -12.90
CA LEU A 61 -10.92 -24.34 -13.46
C LEU A 61 -11.85 -25.03 -14.45
N ARG A 62 -11.31 -25.86 -15.35
CA ARG A 62 -12.10 -26.65 -16.33
C ARG A 62 -13.11 -27.59 -15.69
N SER A 63 -12.91 -27.96 -14.42
CA SER A 63 -13.84 -28.83 -13.69
C SER A 63 -15.04 -28.09 -13.09
N GLY A 64 -15.00 -26.75 -13.04
CA GLY A 64 -16.07 -25.90 -12.50
C GLY A 64 -16.40 -24.74 -13.43
N VAL A 65 -15.83 -23.56 -13.18
CA VAL A 65 -16.21 -22.30 -13.88
C VAL A 65 -15.85 -22.29 -15.37
N GLY A 66 -14.84 -23.07 -15.78
CA GLY A 66 -14.29 -23.10 -17.14
C GLY A 66 -12.95 -22.37 -17.28
N ASN A 67 -12.22 -22.67 -18.36
CA ASN A 67 -11.01 -21.94 -18.73
C ASN A 67 -11.37 -20.70 -19.56
N ASP A 68 -10.75 -19.56 -19.29
CA ASP A 68 -10.98 -18.32 -20.06
C ASP A 68 -12.47 -17.90 -20.04
N THR A 69 -13.13 -18.06 -18.89
CA THR A 69 -14.56 -17.78 -18.74
C THR A 69 -14.91 -16.94 -17.51
N ILE A 70 -13.93 -16.54 -16.68
CA ILE A 70 -14.23 -15.80 -15.46
C ILE A 70 -14.52 -14.34 -15.82
N SER A 71 -15.66 -13.82 -15.36
CA SER A 71 -16.09 -12.44 -15.57
C SER A 71 -16.28 -11.64 -14.28
N SER A 72 -16.55 -12.30 -13.14
CA SER A 72 -16.65 -11.63 -11.84
C SER A 72 -16.12 -12.50 -10.69
N VAL A 73 -15.70 -11.88 -9.59
CA VAL A 73 -14.99 -12.55 -8.49
C VAL A 73 -15.44 -11.98 -7.16
N ARG A 74 -15.71 -12.84 -6.17
CA ARG A 74 -15.84 -12.45 -4.75
C ARG A 74 -14.61 -12.85 -3.97
N VAL A 75 -14.13 -11.96 -3.11
CA VAL A 75 -12.94 -12.15 -2.28
C VAL A 75 -13.26 -11.80 -0.84
N ALA A 76 -13.15 -12.78 0.05
CA ALA A 76 -13.37 -12.60 1.47
C ALA A 76 -12.36 -11.60 2.08
N PRO A 77 -12.77 -10.80 3.08
CA PRO A 77 -11.87 -9.89 3.77
C PRO A 77 -10.62 -10.59 4.33
N GLY A 78 -9.45 -9.99 4.11
CA GLY A 78 -8.16 -10.57 4.54
C GLY A 78 -7.52 -11.54 3.56
N TYR A 79 -8.14 -11.79 2.40
CA TYR A 79 -7.59 -12.60 1.32
C TYR A 79 -7.33 -11.78 0.07
N ARG A 80 -6.44 -12.29 -0.79
CA ARG A 80 -6.28 -11.84 -2.17
C ARG A 80 -6.32 -13.02 -3.13
N VAL A 81 -6.72 -12.76 -4.36
CA VAL A 81 -6.56 -13.68 -5.48
C VAL A 81 -5.77 -13.00 -6.58
N THR A 82 -4.76 -13.70 -7.10
CA THR A 82 -4.06 -13.32 -8.32
C THR A 82 -4.57 -14.21 -9.44
N LEU A 83 -5.21 -13.60 -10.44
CA LEU A 83 -5.63 -14.26 -11.67
C LEU A 83 -4.47 -14.19 -12.67
N TYR A 84 -4.23 -15.26 -13.39
CA TYR A 84 -3.19 -15.35 -14.42
C TYR A 84 -3.82 -15.73 -15.75
N LYS A 85 -3.38 -15.03 -16.79
CA LYS A 85 -3.90 -15.19 -18.15
C LYS A 85 -3.58 -16.57 -18.72
N ASP A 86 -2.40 -17.08 -18.39
CA ASP A 86 -1.96 -18.38 -18.87
C ASP A 86 -1.98 -19.43 -17.75
N ALA A 87 -1.88 -20.70 -18.13
CA ALA A 87 -1.73 -21.81 -17.19
C ALA A 87 -0.40 -21.69 -16.42
N LYS A 88 -0.27 -22.43 -15.31
CA LYS A 88 0.94 -22.47 -14.47
C LYS A 88 1.37 -21.10 -13.93
N TYR A 89 0.40 -20.23 -13.64
CA TYR A 89 0.61 -18.93 -12.97
C TYR A 89 1.48 -17.96 -13.76
N SER A 90 1.37 -18.00 -15.09
CA SER A 90 2.19 -17.21 -16.01
C SER A 90 1.37 -16.24 -16.86
N GLY A 91 2.07 -15.39 -17.62
CA GLY A 91 1.46 -14.37 -18.46
C GLY A 91 1.00 -13.14 -17.67
N ASP A 92 0.15 -12.31 -18.30
CA ASP A 92 -0.45 -11.15 -17.64
C ASP A 92 -1.20 -11.60 -16.38
N SER A 93 -1.16 -10.80 -15.31
CA SER A 93 -1.86 -11.11 -14.07
C SER A 93 -2.73 -9.96 -13.58
N TYR A 94 -3.72 -10.29 -12.74
CA TYR A 94 -4.60 -9.33 -12.11
C TYR A 94 -4.86 -9.70 -10.64
N VAL A 95 -4.43 -8.83 -9.74
CA VAL A 95 -4.56 -9.03 -8.28
C VAL A 95 -5.84 -8.36 -7.79
N LEU A 96 -6.68 -9.13 -7.12
CA LEU A 96 -7.91 -8.67 -6.49
C LEU A 96 -7.85 -8.93 -4.98
N THR A 97 -8.20 -7.92 -4.20
CA THR A 97 -8.34 -8.03 -2.74
C THR A 97 -9.75 -7.74 -2.26
N ARG A 98 -10.70 -7.75 -3.18
CA ARG A 98 -12.12 -7.48 -2.97
C ARG A 98 -12.94 -8.06 -4.10
N ASP A 99 -14.24 -8.02 -3.90
CA ASP A 99 -15.21 -8.31 -4.94
C ASP A 99 -15.00 -7.42 -6.18
N ALA A 100 -15.05 -8.05 -7.35
CA ALA A 100 -15.05 -7.43 -8.66
C ALA A 100 -16.30 -7.90 -9.40
N GLU A 101 -17.29 -7.02 -9.54
CA GLU A 101 -18.53 -7.27 -10.30
C GLU A 101 -18.25 -7.48 -11.80
N TRP A 102 -17.12 -6.95 -12.28
CA TRP A 102 -16.64 -7.10 -13.64
C TRP A 102 -15.09 -7.05 -13.66
N LEU A 103 -14.45 -7.90 -14.46
CA LEU A 103 -12.98 -7.98 -14.55
C LEU A 103 -12.34 -7.04 -15.59
N ASP A 104 -13.15 -6.26 -16.29
CA ASP A 104 -12.71 -5.29 -17.30
C ASP A 104 -11.73 -5.91 -18.32
N TYR A 105 -10.47 -5.46 -18.33
CA TYR A 105 -9.44 -5.90 -19.27
C TYR A 105 -9.01 -7.37 -19.07
N PHE A 106 -9.36 -7.99 -17.93
CA PHE A 106 -9.02 -9.36 -17.58
C PHE A 106 -10.23 -10.33 -17.70
N ASN A 107 -11.31 -9.88 -18.32
CA ASN A 107 -12.51 -10.68 -18.55
C ASN A 107 -12.22 -11.85 -19.49
N ASP A 108 -12.69 -13.06 -19.13
CA ASP A 108 -12.64 -14.26 -19.99
C ASP A 108 -11.24 -14.64 -20.49
N VAL A 109 -10.19 -14.36 -19.70
CA VAL A 109 -8.81 -14.74 -20.06
C VAL A 109 -8.07 -15.50 -18.96
N THR A 110 -8.72 -15.77 -17.81
CA THR A 110 -8.03 -16.45 -16.70
C THR A 110 -7.88 -17.95 -16.96
N SER A 111 -6.64 -18.43 -16.93
CA SER A 111 -6.29 -19.85 -17.05
C SER A 111 -5.69 -20.47 -15.78
N SER A 112 -5.23 -19.66 -14.83
CA SER A 112 -4.84 -20.15 -13.50
C SER A 112 -5.00 -19.06 -12.44
N LEU A 113 -5.09 -19.42 -11.16
CA LEU A 113 -5.22 -18.47 -10.08
C LEU A 113 -4.49 -18.90 -8.80
N LYS A 114 -4.13 -17.93 -7.97
CA LYS A 114 -3.52 -18.13 -6.66
C LYS A 114 -4.35 -17.40 -5.61
N VAL A 115 -4.76 -18.09 -4.55
CA VAL A 115 -5.47 -17.51 -3.40
C VAL A 115 -4.53 -17.45 -2.21
N GLU A 116 -4.44 -16.29 -1.54
CA GLU A 116 -3.51 -16.03 -0.45
C GLU A 116 -4.19 -15.32 0.71
N ILE A 117 -3.69 -15.59 1.93
CA ILE A 117 -4.01 -14.77 3.11
C ILE A 117 -3.08 -13.55 3.08
N ILE A 118 -3.66 -12.36 3.14
CA ILE A 118 -2.88 -11.12 3.18
C ILE A 118 -2.17 -11.02 4.54
N GLY A 119 -0.84 -10.87 4.50
CA GLY A 119 -0.02 -10.78 5.71
C GLY A 119 0.24 -12.13 6.39
N ALA A 120 0.10 -13.24 5.67
CA ALA A 120 0.50 -14.55 6.17
C ALA A 120 1.98 -14.57 6.61
N PRO A 121 2.34 -15.32 7.67
CA PRO A 121 3.73 -15.58 7.99
C PRO A 121 4.44 -16.24 6.79
N ALA A 122 5.49 -15.59 6.28
CA ALA A 122 6.36 -16.15 5.26
C ALA A 122 7.59 -16.82 5.90
N LEU A 123 8.30 -17.66 5.16
CA LEU A 123 9.69 -17.97 5.48
C LEU A 123 10.60 -16.78 5.12
N PRO A 124 11.86 -16.76 5.59
CA PRO A 124 12.80 -15.68 5.33
C PRO A 124 13.04 -15.35 3.86
N VAL A 125 13.02 -16.34 2.97
CA VAL A 125 13.29 -16.14 1.54
C VAL A 125 12.15 -16.71 0.72
N ILE A 126 11.72 -15.99 -0.31
CA ILE A 126 10.75 -16.48 -1.30
C ILE A 126 11.33 -16.27 -2.70
N ALA A 127 11.51 -17.36 -3.43
CA ALA A 127 11.97 -17.36 -4.81
C ALA A 127 10.78 -17.43 -5.76
N TYR A 128 10.89 -16.75 -6.89
CA TYR A 128 9.84 -16.62 -7.89
C TYR A 128 10.36 -17.01 -9.27
N ALA A 129 9.54 -17.74 -10.01
CA ALA A 129 9.89 -18.18 -11.35
C ALA A 129 9.96 -17.00 -12.33
N ASP A 130 9.10 -15.99 -12.14
CA ASP A 130 9.03 -14.83 -13.01
C ASP A 130 9.42 -13.54 -12.26
N SER A 131 9.73 -12.51 -13.02
CA SER A 131 10.07 -11.17 -12.52
C SER A 131 8.95 -10.17 -12.86
N PRO A 132 8.61 -9.22 -11.97
CA PRO A 132 9.07 -9.07 -10.58
C PRO A 132 8.10 -9.78 -9.63
N TYR A 133 8.55 -10.88 -9.02
CA TYR A 133 7.79 -11.68 -8.03
C TYR A 133 6.53 -12.38 -8.56
N GLY A 134 6.60 -12.92 -9.78
CA GLY A 134 5.52 -13.64 -10.44
C GLY A 134 5.78 -15.14 -10.58
N GLY A 135 4.85 -15.85 -11.20
CA GLY A 135 5.02 -17.27 -11.50
C GLY A 135 4.84 -18.19 -10.29
N VAL A 136 5.31 -19.42 -10.46
CA VAL A 136 5.45 -20.38 -9.35
C VAL A 136 6.41 -19.79 -8.31
N GLU A 137 6.07 -19.93 -7.03
CA GLU A 137 6.92 -19.48 -5.93
C GLU A 137 7.32 -20.63 -5.00
N GLN A 138 8.44 -20.45 -4.30
CA GLN A 138 8.88 -21.36 -3.26
C GLN A 138 9.53 -20.59 -2.11
N GLN A 139 9.16 -20.95 -0.88
CA GLN A 139 9.70 -20.33 0.32
C GLN A 139 10.83 -21.18 0.92
N PHE A 140 11.86 -20.54 1.47
CA PHE A 140 13.03 -21.18 2.07
C PHE A 140 13.32 -20.62 3.46
N ASP A 141 13.56 -21.52 4.41
CA ASP A 141 14.08 -21.19 5.74
C ASP A 141 15.62 -21.30 5.78
N VAL A 142 16.22 -20.92 6.91
CA VAL A 142 17.66 -21.07 7.18
C VAL A 142 18.10 -22.49 6.89
N GLY A 143 19.14 -22.63 6.07
CA GLY A 143 19.67 -23.93 5.68
C GLY A 143 20.28 -23.95 4.29
N GLU A 144 20.63 -25.17 3.89
CA GLU A 144 21.23 -25.50 2.61
C GLU A 144 20.19 -26.20 1.73
N HIS A 145 19.87 -25.63 0.57
CA HIS A 145 18.82 -26.11 -0.33
C HIS A 145 19.43 -26.43 -1.70
N ASN A 146 19.44 -27.70 -2.07
CA ASN A 146 20.04 -28.18 -3.31
C ASN A 146 18.99 -28.30 -4.43
N TRP A 147 19.44 -28.67 -5.63
CA TRP A 147 18.63 -28.69 -6.85
C TRP A 147 17.34 -29.50 -6.72
N ASP A 148 17.34 -30.58 -5.94
CA ASP A 148 16.18 -31.46 -5.74
C ASP A 148 15.06 -30.74 -4.98
N VAL A 149 15.42 -29.96 -3.97
CA VAL A 149 14.47 -29.12 -3.20
C VAL A 149 13.93 -28.00 -4.08
N ILE A 150 14.79 -27.31 -4.83
CA ILE A 150 14.39 -26.21 -5.72
C ILE A 150 13.49 -26.73 -6.86
N ASN A 151 13.84 -27.88 -7.44
CA ASN A 151 13.09 -28.49 -8.54
C ASN A 151 11.69 -28.97 -8.13
N ALA A 152 11.46 -29.25 -6.84
CA ALA A 152 10.15 -29.62 -6.33
C ALA A 152 9.17 -28.44 -6.22
N GLY A 153 9.67 -27.20 -6.21
CA GLY A 153 8.87 -25.98 -6.13
C GLY A 153 9.06 -25.09 -7.34
N VAL A 154 9.83 -24.01 -7.18
CA VAL A 154 10.03 -22.96 -8.21
C VAL A 154 10.68 -23.48 -9.49
N GLY A 155 11.42 -24.59 -9.41
CA GLY A 155 12.06 -25.24 -10.56
C GLY A 155 13.56 -24.96 -10.66
N ASN A 156 14.34 -25.98 -11.04
CA ASN A 156 15.78 -25.82 -11.25
C ASN A 156 16.04 -24.89 -12.44
N ASP A 157 16.94 -23.92 -12.28
CA ASP A 157 17.26 -22.93 -13.32
C ASP A 157 16.02 -22.16 -13.80
N LYS A 158 15.12 -21.83 -12.86
CA LYS A 158 13.89 -21.04 -13.12
C LYS A 158 13.73 -19.81 -12.25
N ILE A 159 14.61 -19.56 -11.30
CA ILE A 159 14.45 -18.41 -10.40
C ILE A 159 14.83 -17.12 -11.14
N SER A 160 13.88 -16.20 -11.25
CA SER A 160 14.07 -14.89 -11.90
C SER A 160 14.08 -13.72 -10.92
N SER A 161 13.38 -13.85 -9.79
CA SER A 161 13.32 -12.83 -8.74
C SER A 161 13.21 -13.44 -7.36
N MET A 162 13.53 -12.68 -6.32
CA MET A 162 13.59 -13.20 -4.95
C MET A 162 13.28 -12.12 -3.92
N ARG A 163 12.45 -12.45 -2.92
CA ARG A 163 12.28 -11.66 -1.71
C ARG A 163 13.16 -12.20 -0.60
N VAL A 164 13.88 -11.33 0.10
CA VAL A 164 14.80 -11.64 1.18
C VAL A 164 14.44 -10.79 2.38
N ARG A 165 13.91 -11.46 3.42
CA ARG A 165 13.56 -10.79 4.67
C ARG A 165 14.79 -10.12 5.29
N PRO A 166 14.66 -8.89 5.81
CA PRO A 166 15.68 -8.25 6.62
C PRO A 166 16.19 -9.15 7.76
N GLY A 167 17.51 -9.24 7.92
CA GLY A 167 18.16 -10.14 8.89
C GLY A 167 18.54 -11.49 8.32
N TYR A 168 18.39 -11.67 7.01
CA TYR A 168 18.81 -12.87 6.31
C TYR A 168 19.66 -12.50 5.09
N LYS A 169 20.51 -13.45 4.73
CA LYS A 169 21.33 -13.43 3.53
C LYS A 169 21.09 -14.73 2.80
N VAL A 170 20.94 -14.64 1.48
CA VAL A 170 20.91 -15.81 0.61
C VAL A 170 22.13 -15.79 -0.30
N THR A 171 22.83 -16.92 -0.38
CA THR A 171 23.89 -17.13 -1.37
C THR A 171 23.36 -18.10 -2.42
N LEU A 172 23.20 -17.62 -3.64
CA LEU A 172 22.79 -18.39 -4.81
C LEU A 172 24.01 -18.99 -5.49
N TYR A 173 23.86 -20.19 -6.05
CA TYR A 173 24.90 -20.90 -6.79
C TYR A 173 24.37 -21.38 -8.12
N LYS A 174 25.17 -21.22 -9.18
CA LYS A 174 24.78 -21.67 -10.52
C LYS A 174 24.74 -23.18 -10.67
N ASP A 175 25.56 -23.88 -9.89
CA ASP A 175 25.60 -25.34 -9.91
C ASP A 175 24.96 -25.91 -8.64
N HIS A 176 24.62 -27.19 -8.71
CA HIS A 176 24.18 -27.95 -7.54
C HIS A 176 25.30 -28.09 -6.50
N SER A 177 24.96 -28.53 -5.29
CA SER A 177 25.92 -28.77 -4.21
C SER A 177 26.77 -27.55 -3.84
N PHE A 178 26.22 -26.35 -4.00
CA PHE A 178 26.81 -25.07 -3.60
C PHE A 178 28.15 -24.77 -4.27
N SER A 179 28.27 -25.11 -5.56
CA SER A 179 29.46 -24.85 -6.37
C SER A 179 29.21 -23.90 -7.54
N GLY A 180 30.25 -23.60 -8.30
CA GLY A 180 30.17 -22.71 -9.45
C GLY A 180 30.17 -21.22 -9.07
N ALA A 181 29.70 -20.39 -9.99
CA ALA A 181 29.53 -18.97 -9.73
C ALA A 181 28.48 -18.75 -8.62
N SER A 182 28.72 -17.78 -7.74
CA SER A 182 27.78 -17.44 -6.65
C SER A 182 27.43 -15.95 -6.62
N LYS A 183 26.24 -15.66 -6.07
CA LYS A 183 25.72 -14.31 -5.86
C LYS A 183 25.09 -14.22 -4.49
N VAL A 184 25.37 -13.14 -3.78
CA VAL A 184 24.83 -12.88 -2.44
C VAL A 184 23.74 -11.83 -2.54
N LEU A 185 22.61 -12.08 -1.91
CA LEU A 185 21.53 -11.10 -1.72
C LEU A 185 21.24 -10.94 -0.23
N THR A 186 21.01 -9.70 0.19
CA THR A 186 20.63 -9.31 1.57
C THR A 186 19.35 -8.49 1.62
N GLU A 187 18.71 -8.31 0.46
CA GLU A 187 17.50 -7.54 0.25
C GLU A 187 16.74 -8.12 -0.93
N ASP A 188 15.52 -7.65 -1.13
CA ASP A 188 14.67 -8.06 -2.24
C ASP A 188 15.36 -7.77 -3.59
N ALA A 189 15.23 -8.70 -4.53
CA ALA A 189 15.76 -8.59 -5.88
C ALA A 189 14.63 -8.77 -6.89
N ILE A 190 14.16 -7.67 -7.48
CA ILE A 190 13.11 -7.68 -8.51
C ILE A 190 13.52 -8.48 -9.74
N TYR A 191 14.83 -8.55 -10.02
CA TYR A 191 15.41 -9.32 -11.12
C TYR A 191 16.81 -9.80 -10.75
N LEU A 192 17.13 -11.07 -11.06
CA LEU A 192 18.43 -11.66 -10.69
C LEU A 192 19.58 -11.36 -11.65
N PHE A 193 19.32 -10.68 -12.78
CA PHE A 193 20.31 -10.30 -13.79
C PHE A 193 21.16 -11.49 -14.29
N ASP A 194 22.46 -11.48 -14.00
CA ASP A 194 23.43 -12.49 -14.40
C ASP A 194 23.17 -13.89 -13.80
N PHE A 195 22.27 -13.99 -12.81
CA PHE A 195 21.81 -15.24 -12.20
C PHE A 195 20.40 -15.67 -12.63
N ASN A 196 19.73 -14.89 -13.49
CA ASN A 196 18.38 -15.20 -13.96
C ASN A 196 18.32 -16.60 -14.59
N ASP A 197 17.35 -17.42 -14.16
CA ASP A 197 17.13 -18.77 -14.67
C ASP A 197 18.39 -19.65 -14.66
N SER A 198 19.22 -19.52 -13.64
CA SER A 198 20.46 -20.29 -13.53
C SER A 198 20.81 -20.76 -12.13
N VAL A 199 19.88 -20.63 -11.17
CA VAL A 199 20.12 -21.05 -9.78
C VAL A 199 19.79 -22.54 -9.64
N SER A 200 20.80 -23.32 -9.24
CA SER A 200 20.68 -24.76 -8.99
C SER A 200 20.90 -25.15 -7.51
N SER A 201 21.45 -24.27 -6.68
CA SER A 201 21.44 -24.44 -5.22
C SER A 201 21.55 -23.11 -4.48
N LEU A 202 21.08 -23.05 -3.23
CA LEU A 202 21.13 -21.83 -2.41
C LEU A 202 21.37 -22.11 -0.93
N LYS A 203 21.98 -21.16 -0.24
CA LYS A 203 22.15 -21.17 1.23
C LYS A 203 21.47 -19.96 1.84
N VAL A 204 20.60 -20.18 2.81
CA VAL A 204 19.95 -19.12 3.60
C VAL A 204 20.59 -19.09 4.99
N GLU A 205 21.08 -17.92 5.37
CA GLU A 205 21.77 -17.70 6.64
C GLU A 205 21.14 -16.51 7.37
N LYS A 206 21.03 -16.62 8.70
CA LYS A 206 20.71 -15.45 9.53
C LYS A 206 21.94 -14.55 9.61
N ILE A 207 21.74 -13.27 9.39
CA ILE A 207 22.77 -12.22 9.58
C ILE A 207 22.23 -11.19 10.56
N SER A 208 23.11 -10.44 11.23
CA SER A 208 22.66 -9.17 11.81
C SER A 208 22.56 -8.18 10.65
N PRO A 209 21.36 -7.65 10.34
CA PRO A 209 21.21 -6.63 9.31
C PRO A 209 21.43 -5.23 9.89
N VAL A 210 21.79 -5.13 11.18
CA VAL A 210 22.01 -3.87 11.88
C VAL A 210 23.21 -3.16 11.25
N ASP A 211 22.96 -1.95 10.77
CA ASP A 211 23.94 -1.04 10.19
C ASP A 211 23.68 0.39 10.66
N ALA A 212 24.41 1.36 10.10
CA ALA A 212 24.29 2.76 10.45
C ALA A 212 22.90 3.39 10.15
N LYS A 213 22.05 2.72 9.36
CA LYS A 213 20.70 3.19 9.00
C LYS A 213 19.61 2.52 9.85
N SER A 214 19.99 1.52 10.62
CA SER A 214 19.08 0.76 11.46
C SER A 214 18.75 1.56 12.72
N ILE A 215 17.46 1.79 12.94
CA ILE A 215 16.94 2.57 14.06
C ILE A 215 16.25 1.62 15.02
N ALA A 216 16.71 1.60 16.28
CA ALA A 216 16.04 0.83 17.32
C ALA A 216 14.65 1.39 17.57
N VAL A 217 13.65 0.51 17.65
CA VAL A 217 12.27 0.91 17.90
C VAL A 217 12.16 1.47 19.32
N PRO A 218 11.60 2.67 19.51
CA PRO A 218 11.45 3.25 20.84
C PRO A 218 10.69 2.34 21.80
N GLY A 219 11.22 2.17 23.02
CA GLY A 219 10.65 1.26 24.02
C GLY A 219 10.72 -0.23 23.65
N ASN A 220 11.44 -0.59 22.58
CA ASN A 220 11.57 -1.95 22.06
C ASN A 220 10.22 -2.67 21.85
N ALA A 221 9.21 -1.93 21.40
CA ALA A 221 7.89 -2.46 21.11
C ALA A 221 7.16 -1.54 20.14
N TYR A 222 6.45 -2.10 19.16
CA TYR A 222 5.61 -1.35 18.21
C TYR A 222 4.29 -0.85 18.86
N SER A 223 4.41 -0.16 19.97
CA SER A 223 3.35 0.55 20.68
C SER A 223 2.86 1.78 19.90
N ASP A 224 1.69 2.30 20.23
CA ASP A 224 1.17 3.52 19.58
C ASP A 224 2.11 4.71 19.72
N VAL A 225 2.78 4.81 20.88
CA VAL A 225 3.81 5.84 21.15
C VAL A 225 4.99 5.67 20.20
N SER A 226 5.57 4.47 20.12
CA SER A 226 6.73 4.22 19.25
C SER A 226 6.43 4.42 17.75
N LYS A 227 5.21 4.06 17.31
CA LYS A 227 4.78 4.25 15.92
C LYS A 227 4.64 5.73 15.60
N ARG A 228 4.07 6.51 16.52
CA ARG A 228 3.97 7.96 16.40
C ARG A 228 5.36 8.60 16.33
N GLU A 229 6.26 8.25 17.25
CA GLU A 229 7.63 8.76 17.27
C GLU A 229 8.39 8.45 15.98
N LEU A 230 8.20 7.25 15.41
CA LEU A 230 8.77 6.90 14.10
C LEU A 230 8.13 7.68 12.95
N LEU A 231 6.80 7.86 12.95
CA LEU A 231 6.12 8.70 11.95
C LEU A 231 6.63 10.14 11.99
N GLU A 232 6.85 10.70 13.19
CA GLU A 232 7.43 12.04 13.40
C GLU A 232 8.88 12.11 12.91
N ALA A 233 9.72 11.13 13.29
CA ALA A 233 11.14 11.10 12.94
C ALA A 233 11.40 10.97 11.42
N PHE A 234 10.47 10.38 10.67
CA PHE A 234 10.57 10.21 9.22
C PHE A 234 9.69 11.19 8.42
N ALA A 235 8.98 12.09 9.09
CA ALA A 235 8.08 13.03 8.41
C ALA A 235 8.89 13.95 7.46
N PRO A 236 8.41 14.20 6.23
CA PRO A 236 9.20 14.89 5.22
C PRO A 236 9.33 16.39 5.50
N ARG A 237 10.39 17.02 4.96
CA ARG A 237 10.33 18.43 4.56
C ARG A 237 9.74 18.50 3.17
N ILE A 238 8.72 19.33 2.98
CA ILE A 238 8.14 19.62 1.67
C ILE A 238 8.48 21.07 1.28
N TRP A 239 9.10 21.25 0.11
CA TRP A 239 9.29 22.56 -0.49
C TRP A 239 8.14 22.86 -1.46
N PHE A 240 7.40 23.93 -1.20
CA PHE A 240 6.49 24.50 -2.18
C PHE A 240 7.26 25.40 -3.13
N ALA A 241 6.91 25.33 -4.41
CA ALA A 241 7.54 26.14 -5.45
C ALA A 241 7.44 27.64 -5.15
N GLN A 242 8.43 28.40 -5.60
CA GLN A 242 8.49 29.84 -5.45
C GLN A 242 7.26 30.50 -6.08
N GLY A 243 6.59 31.34 -5.29
CA GLY A 243 5.36 32.02 -5.71
C GLY A 243 4.09 31.22 -5.49
N GLU A 244 4.16 30.01 -4.91
CA GLU A 244 2.97 29.24 -4.53
C GLU A 244 2.04 30.07 -3.65
N VAL A 245 0.74 29.93 -3.88
CA VAL A 245 -0.33 30.59 -3.11
C VAL A 245 -1.43 29.63 -2.69
N TYR A 246 -1.44 28.38 -3.18
CA TYR A 246 -2.41 27.34 -2.86
C TYR A 246 -1.79 26.34 -1.88
N PHE A 247 -1.66 26.76 -0.62
CA PHE A 247 -0.99 25.92 0.37
C PHE A 247 -1.91 24.84 0.96
N PRO A 248 -1.33 23.86 1.67
CA PRO A 248 -2.10 22.89 2.44
C PRO A 248 -2.96 23.51 3.53
N SER A 249 -3.96 22.75 3.98
CA SER A 249 -4.74 23.02 5.19
C SER A 249 -5.15 21.71 5.85
N SER A 250 -5.84 21.79 6.99
CA SER A 250 -6.64 20.64 7.45
C SER A 250 -7.84 20.42 6.52
N VAL A 251 -8.38 19.20 6.51
CA VAL A 251 -9.66 18.89 5.86
C VAL A 251 -10.77 19.74 6.46
N GLU A 252 -10.79 19.86 7.79
CA GLU A 252 -11.80 20.57 8.55
C GLU A 252 -11.85 22.08 8.22
N TYR A 253 -10.73 22.68 7.85
CA TYR A 253 -10.65 24.08 7.39
C TYR A 253 -11.59 24.35 6.21
N THR A 254 -11.83 23.35 5.35
CA THR A 254 -12.66 23.50 4.15
C THR A 254 -14.15 23.39 4.40
N PHE A 255 -14.58 22.69 5.46
CA PHE A 255 -16.00 22.39 5.72
C PHE A 255 -16.94 23.61 5.76
N PRO A 256 -16.53 24.79 6.27
CA PRO A 256 -17.38 25.98 6.21
C PRO A 256 -17.72 26.44 4.78
N TYR A 257 -16.93 26.06 3.77
CA TYR A 257 -16.99 26.56 2.40
C TYR A 257 -17.57 25.56 1.38
N VAL A 258 -17.85 24.33 1.82
CA VAL A 258 -18.37 23.26 0.97
C VAL A 258 -19.70 22.71 1.49
N ASP A 259 -20.51 22.19 0.58
CA ASP A 259 -21.71 21.42 0.89
C ASP A 259 -21.48 19.95 0.59
N ARG A 260 -21.80 19.10 1.56
CA ARG A 260 -21.88 17.65 1.37
C ARG A 260 -23.15 17.32 0.60
N TYR A 261 -23.07 16.50 -0.45
CA TYR A 261 -24.21 16.09 -1.26
C TYR A 261 -24.06 14.66 -1.77
N LEU A 262 -25.18 13.96 -1.96
CA LEU A 262 -25.20 12.68 -2.64
C LEU A 262 -25.03 12.91 -4.15
N ASN A 263 -23.93 12.43 -4.72
CA ASN A 263 -23.69 12.55 -6.15
C ASN A 263 -24.49 11.46 -6.90
N PRO A 264 -25.40 11.83 -7.82
CA PRO A 264 -26.26 10.87 -8.50
C PRO A 264 -25.51 9.94 -9.47
N THR A 265 -24.29 10.31 -9.88
CA THR A 265 -23.48 9.51 -10.80
C THR A 265 -22.67 8.46 -10.05
N SER A 266 -22.04 8.83 -8.92
CA SER A 266 -21.21 7.92 -8.14
C SER A 266 -21.98 7.15 -7.07
N GLY A 267 -23.19 7.61 -6.70
CA GLY A 267 -23.96 7.06 -5.58
C GLY A 267 -23.37 7.36 -4.20
N LYS A 268 -22.34 8.22 -4.12
CA LYS A 268 -21.57 8.50 -2.91
C LYS A 268 -21.72 9.95 -2.47
N TYR A 269 -21.54 10.19 -1.17
CA TYR A 269 -21.48 11.53 -0.59
C TYR A 269 -20.13 12.20 -0.88
N GLU A 270 -20.20 13.35 -1.54
CA GLU A 270 -19.07 14.17 -1.99
C GLU A 270 -19.22 15.60 -1.47
N HIS A 271 -18.15 16.40 -1.53
CA HIS A 271 -18.17 17.81 -1.14
C HIS A 271 -17.91 18.71 -2.34
N LYS A 272 -18.80 19.68 -2.59
CA LYS A 272 -18.63 20.73 -3.61
C LYS A 272 -18.64 22.10 -2.98
N THR A 273 -18.10 23.11 -3.66
CA THR A 273 -18.13 24.49 -3.17
C THR A 273 -19.56 25.01 -2.96
N LYS A 274 -19.78 25.77 -1.88
CA LYS A 274 -21.03 26.54 -1.66
C LYS A 274 -21.19 27.64 -2.71
N THR A 275 -20.08 28.31 -3.03
CA THR A 275 -20.03 29.33 -4.07
C THR A 275 -19.84 28.65 -5.43
N PRO A 276 -20.74 28.86 -6.41
CA PRO A 276 -20.54 28.35 -7.76
C PRO A 276 -19.24 28.88 -8.37
N LEU A 277 -18.47 27.99 -8.99
CA LEU A 277 -17.29 28.37 -9.77
C LEU A 277 -17.75 28.79 -11.16
N ASP A 278 -18.20 30.05 -11.28
CA ASP A 278 -18.58 30.68 -12.54
C ASP A 278 -17.89 32.06 -12.64
N PRO A 279 -16.87 32.21 -13.52
CA PRO A 279 -16.36 31.18 -14.44
C PRO A 279 -15.69 30.00 -13.70
N TYR A 280 -15.50 28.87 -14.38
CA TYR A 280 -14.96 27.63 -13.78
C TYR A 280 -13.62 27.82 -13.06
N ASN A 281 -12.85 28.83 -13.47
CA ASN A 281 -11.56 29.20 -12.90
C ASN A 281 -11.64 30.27 -11.79
N LEU A 282 -12.83 30.54 -11.24
CA LEU A 282 -13.00 31.44 -10.10
C LEU A 282 -12.21 30.92 -8.89
N LYS A 283 -11.20 31.67 -8.44
CA LYS A 283 -10.40 31.31 -7.27
C LYS A 283 -11.03 31.88 -6.00
N LEU A 284 -11.52 31.01 -5.12
CA LEU A 284 -12.14 31.40 -3.86
C LEU A 284 -11.08 31.69 -2.79
N PRO A 285 -11.30 32.62 -1.85
CA PRO A 285 -10.27 33.00 -0.87
C PRO A 285 -9.69 31.84 -0.06
N TYR A 286 -10.51 30.87 0.34
CA TYR A 286 -10.05 29.72 1.14
C TYR A 286 -9.18 28.74 0.36
N PHE A 287 -9.14 28.83 -0.98
CA PHE A 287 -8.24 28.02 -1.80
C PHE A 287 -6.76 28.26 -1.48
N SER A 288 -6.44 29.40 -0.87
CA SER A 288 -5.06 29.71 -0.46
C SER A 288 -4.50 28.79 0.63
N GLY A 289 -5.35 28.01 1.31
CA GLY A 289 -4.94 27.11 2.38
C GLY A 289 -4.68 27.81 3.71
N ASP A 290 -4.07 27.07 4.63
CA ASP A 290 -3.67 27.53 5.97
C ASP A 290 -2.39 26.82 6.41
N LEU A 291 -1.29 27.06 5.68
CA LEU A 291 -0.01 26.36 5.87
C LEU A 291 0.45 26.39 7.33
N ALA A 292 0.22 27.50 8.03
CA ALA A 292 0.67 27.69 9.40
C ALA A 292 0.05 26.68 10.38
N ASN A 293 -1.17 26.21 10.10
CA ASN A 293 -1.88 25.23 10.93
C ASN A 293 -2.14 23.90 10.22
N ALA A 294 -1.64 23.74 8.99
CA ALA A 294 -1.83 22.54 8.20
C ALA A 294 -1.19 21.32 8.87
N PRO A 295 -1.94 20.21 9.09
CA PRO A 295 -1.36 18.96 9.51
C PRO A 295 -0.84 18.15 8.32
N ILE A 296 0.15 17.31 8.56
CA ILE A 296 0.42 16.16 7.67
C ILE A 296 -0.33 14.93 8.21
N TYR A 297 -1.13 14.30 7.35
CA TYR A 297 -1.87 13.09 7.71
C TYR A 297 -0.97 11.87 7.47
N SER A 298 -0.55 11.22 8.55
CA SER A 298 0.54 10.24 8.54
C SER A 298 0.05 8.87 8.96
N PHE A 299 0.34 7.85 8.16
CA PHE A 299 -0.19 6.50 8.32
C PHE A 299 0.92 5.49 8.48
N TRP A 300 0.87 4.72 9.56
CA TRP A 300 1.58 3.46 9.71
C TRP A 300 0.76 2.35 9.05
N VAL A 301 1.30 1.76 7.99
CA VAL A 301 0.66 0.67 7.26
C VAL A 301 1.55 -0.55 7.29
N GLU A 302 1.14 -1.61 7.99
CA GLU A 302 1.85 -2.89 7.95
C GLU A 302 1.74 -3.49 6.55
N LYS A 303 2.87 -3.92 6.00
CA LYS A 303 3.00 -4.58 4.70
C LYS A 303 3.57 -5.98 4.88
N GLU A 304 3.49 -6.76 3.81
CA GLU A 304 4.02 -8.12 3.81
C GLU A 304 5.55 -8.12 3.98
N TYR A 305 6.11 -9.28 4.31
CA TYR A 305 7.55 -9.47 4.47
C TYR A 305 8.21 -8.59 5.56
N GLN A 306 7.43 -8.25 6.58
CA GLN A 306 7.87 -7.38 7.68
C GLN A 306 8.22 -5.96 7.21
N ASN A 307 7.59 -5.48 6.14
CA ASN A 307 7.71 -4.09 5.73
C ASN A 307 6.63 -3.22 6.39
N ILE A 308 6.90 -1.93 6.47
CA ILE A 308 5.95 -0.89 6.88
C ILE A 308 6.04 0.22 5.85
N ASP A 309 4.90 0.73 5.44
CA ASP A 309 4.86 2.00 4.72
C ASP A 309 4.42 3.10 5.69
N LEU A 310 5.26 4.13 5.82
CA LEU A 310 4.92 5.40 6.46
C LEU A 310 4.40 6.33 5.35
N VAL A 311 3.08 6.47 5.25
CA VAL A 311 2.44 7.25 4.18
C VAL A 311 2.09 8.65 4.71
N TYR A 312 2.58 9.68 4.05
CA TYR A 312 2.37 11.08 4.43
C TYR A 312 1.51 11.77 3.38
N PHE A 313 0.26 12.09 3.74
CA PHE A 313 -0.68 12.79 2.89
C PHE A 313 -0.75 14.27 3.24
N GLN A 314 -0.57 15.09 2.22
CA GLN A 314 -0.93 16.49 2.20
C GLN A 314 -2.37 16.64 1.69
N PHE A 315 -3.12 17.58 2.27
CA PHE A 315 -4.37 18.06 1.72
C PHE A 315 -4.27 19.54 1.38
N SER A 316 -4.52 19.90 0.13
CA SER A 316 -4.67 21.30 -0.31
C SER A 316 -6.14 21.56 -0.67
N PRO A 317 -6.75 22.69 -0.28
CA PRO A 317 -8.14 23.00 -0.65
C PRO A 317 -8.38 23.16 -2.15
N TYR A 318 -7.32 23.35 -2.93
CA TYR A 318 -7.41 23.63 -4.35
C TYR A 318 -6.14 23.19 -5.06
N ASP A 319 -6.33 22.65 -6.26
CA ASP A 319 -5.27 22.38 -7.23
C ASP A 319 -5.41 23.37 -8.38
N LEU A 320 -4.31 24.10 -8.65
CA LEU A 320 -4.16 24.86 -9.86
C LEU A 320 -3.48 23.97 -10.90
N GLY A 321 -4.24 23.63 -11.95
CA GLY A 321 -3.76 22.81 -13.04
C GLY A 321 -2.76 23.56 -13.94
N LYS A 322 -2.80 23.28 -15.24
CA LYS A 322 -1.85 23.84 -16.21
C LYS A 322 -2.53 24.75 -17.21
N THR A 323 -1.74 25.60 -17.86
CA THR A 323 -2.21 26.40 -18.99
C THR A 323 -1.78 25.77 -20.30
N VAL A 324 -2.75 25.42 -21.14
CA VAL A 324 -2.54 24.94 -22.51
C VAL A 324 -3.01 26.04 -23.46
N LEU A 325 -2.07 26.64 -24.22
CA LEU A 325 -2.36 27.70 -25.21
C LEU A 325 -3.21 28.87 -24.65
N GLY A 326 -2.96 29.27 -23.40
CA GLY A 326 -3.69 30.34 -22.71
C GLY A 326 -4.99 29.91 -22.02
N THR A 327 -5.38 28.64 -22.12
CA THR A 327 -6.54 28.06 -21.44
C THR A 327 -6.10 27.24 -20.24
N GLU A 328 -6.64 27.55 -19.07
CA GLU A 328 -6.43 26.77 -17.84
C GLU A 328 -7.19 25.44 -17.89
N VAL A 329 -6.53 24.36 -17.50
CA VAL A 329 -7.05 22.99 -17.52
C VAL A 329 -6.57 22.23 -16.30
N GLY A 330 -7.39 21.29 -15.82
CA GLY A 330 -7.01 20.32 -14.80
C GLY A 330 -7.35 20.74 -13.37
N ASP A 331 -7.73 21.98 -13.13
CA ASP A 331 -8.07 22.51 -11.81
C ASP A 331 -9.09 21.64 -11.07
N HIS A 332 -8.97 21.53 -9.75
CA HIS A 332 -10.01 20.92 -8.93
C HIS A 332 -10.03 21.44 -7.49
N VAL A 333 -11.18 21.27 -6.84
CA VAL A 333 -11.38 21.58 -5.43
C VAL A 333 -10.98 20.38 -4.59
N GLY A 334 -10.10 20.63 -3.61
CA GLY A 334 -9.46 19.61 -2.80
C GLY A 334 -8.44 18.81 -3.61
N ASP A 335 -7.30 18.54 -2.99
CA ASP A 335 -6.21 17.79 -3.58
C ASP A 335 -5.48 16.98 -2.53
N TRP A 336 -5.06 15.77 -2.92
CA TRP A 336 -4.42 14.79 -2.07
C TRP A 336 -3.14 14.29 -2.72
N GLU A 337 -2.03 14.79 -2.21
CA GLU A 337 -0.70 14.39 -2.66
C GLU A 337 0.07 13.69 -1.54
N ARG A 338 1.00 12.81 -1.91
CA ARG A 338 1.70 11.97 -0.94
C ARG A 338 3.18 11.77 -1.22
N VAL A 339 3.89 11.51 -0.13
CA VAL A 339 5.14 10.77 -0.15
C VAL A 339 5.03 9.57 0.77
N THR A 340 5.85 8.54 0.55
CA THR A 340 5.84 7.33 1.38
C THR A 340 7.27 6.89 1.64
N VAL A 341 7.56 6.52 2.89
CA VAL A 341 8.83 5.89 3.29
C VAL A 341 8.55 4.42 3.59
N ARG A 342 9.26 3.50 2.94
CA ARG A 342 9.23 2.08 3.29
C ARG A 342 10.30 1.78 4.33
N LEU A 343 9.89 1.13 5.41
CA LEU A 343 10.76 0.58 6.43
C LEU A 343 10.72 -0.95 6.41
N ALA A 344 11.89 -1.56 6.47
CA ALA A 344 12.10 -2.96 6.81
C ALA A 344 12.11 -3.13 8.35
N LYS A 345 11.26 -4.00 8.89
CA LYS A 345 11.29 -4.40 10.32
C LYS A 345 12.14 -5.64 10.48
N PHE A 346 12.88 -5.72 11.58
CA PHE A 346 13.54 -6.95 12.00
C PHE A 346 13.83 -6.94 13.50
N GLU A 347 14.30 -8.08 14.00
CA GLU A 347 14.77 -8.24 15.37
C GLU A 347 16.19 -8.80 15.35
N ASP A 348 17.08 -8.15 16.10
CA ASP A 348 18.43 -8.64 16.37
C ASP A 348 18.73 -8.55 17.86
N ASN A 349 19.24 -9.63 18.45
CA ASN A 349 19.55 -9.74 19.88
C ASN A 349 18.43 -9.21 20.82
N ASN A 350 17.18 -9.65 20.58
CA ASN A 350 15.97 -9.23 21.31
C ASN A 350 15.66 -7.71 21.23
N THR A 351 16.23 -7.00 20.25
CA THR A 351 15.94 -5.60 19.98
C THR A 351 15.25 -5.48 18.63
N HIS A 352 14.10 -4.82 18.60
CA HIS A 352 13.38 -4.49 17.38
C HIS A 352 14.01 -3.27 16.71
N TYR A 353 14.19 -3.39 15.41
CA TYR A 353 14.71 -2.32 14.56
C TYR A 353 13.78 -2.08 13.38
N VAL A 354 13.85 -0.85 12.89
CA VAL A 354 13.38 -0.49 11.56
C VAL A 354 14.55 0.05 10.75
N LYS A 355 14.54 -0.18 9.43
CA LYS A 355 15.53 0.36 8.50
C LYS A 355 14.81 0.91 7.27
N PRO A 356 15.02 2.17 6.88
CA PRO A 356 14.45 2.69 5.65
C PRO A 356 15.12 2.05 4.43
N VAL A 357 14.31 1.66 3.45
CA VAL A 357 14.79 0.95 2.25
C VAL A 357 14.43 1.68 0.96
N GLN A 358 13.24 2.26 0.87
CA GLN A 358 12.73 2.91 -0.34
C GLN A 358 11.85 4.09 0.02
N VAL A 359 11.68 4.98 -0.95
CA VAL A 359 10.72 6.08 -0.88
C VAL A 359 9.91 6.13 -2.16
N LEU A 360 8.69 6.64 -2.05
CA LEU A 360 7.82 6.93 -3.18
C LEU A 360 7.38 8.38 -3.13
N TYR A 361 7.40 9.01 -4.31
CA TYR A 361 6.83 10.31 -4.56
C TYR A 361 5.60 10.16 -5.46
N GLY A 362 4.43 10.58 -4.96
CA GLY A 362 3.18 10.57 -5.72
C GLY A 362 3.08 11.81 -6.59
N SER A 363 2.71 11.64 -7.85
CA SER A 363 2.51 12.75 -8.77
C SER A 363 1.29 12.45 -9.63
N HIS A 364 0.24 13.28 -9.50
CA HIS A 364 -0.99 13.13 -10.29
C HIS A 364 -1.60 11.73 -10.14
N SER A 365 -1.60 10.92 -11.21
CA SER A 365 -2.15 9.57 -11.26
C SER A 365 -1.08 8.47 -11.23
N PHE A 366 0.19 8.81 -11.00
CA PHE A 366 1.30 7.86 -10.96
C PHE A 366 2.21 8.15 -9.76
N SER A 367 3.27 7.36 -9.62
CA SER A 367 4.26 7.53 -8.58
C SER A 367 5.62 7.07 -9.08
N THR A 368 6.68 7.52 -8.43
CA THR A 368 8.04 7.06 -8.72
C THR A 368 8.72 6.64 -7.44
N VAL A 369 9.34 5.45 -7.47
CA VAL A 369 10.04 4.85 -6.34
C VAL A 369 11.54 5.05 -6.51
N TYR A 370 12.22 5.32 -5.40
CA TYR A 370 13.68 5.42 -5.34
C TYR A 370 14.21 4.65 -4.13
N PRO A 371 15.42 4.06 -4.22
CA PRO A 371 16.12 3.58 -3.04
C PRO A 371 16.31 4.71 -2.04
N TRP A 372 16.24 4.39 -0.75
CA TRP A 372 16.42 5.36 0.34
C TRP A 372 17.73 6.16 0.19
N ASP A 373 18.79 5.55 -0.34
CA ASP A 373 20.09 6.19 -0.47
C ASP A 373 20.20 7.24 -1.58
N GLU A 374 19.26 7.25 -2.53
CA GLU A 374 19.31 8.11 -3.72
C GLU A 374 18.56 9.43 -3.58
N VAL A 375 18.02 9.71 -2.38
CA VAL A 375 17.17 10.86 -2.12
C VAL A 375 17.72 11.75 -1.01
N ASP A 376 17.44 13.06 -1.10
CA ASP A 376 17.89 14.02 -0.10
C ASP A 376 17.08 13.92 1.20
N LYS A 377 17.76 14.19 2.31
CA LYS A 377 17.21 14.08 3.66
C LYS A 377 17.79 15.17 4.56
N ILE A 378 17.01 15.60 5.53
CA ILE A 378 17.47 16.45 6.64
C ILE A 378 17.68 15.57 7.85
N ASP A 379 18.80 15.80 8.55
CA ASP A 379 19.21 15.08 9.76
C ASP A 379 19.22 13.54 9.62
N GLY A 380 19.33 13.05 8.38
CA GLY A 380 19.41 11.63 8.04
C GLY A 380 18.07 10.90 7.88
N THR A 381 16.94 11.46 8.32
CA THR A 381 15.62 10.78 8.32
C THR A 381 14.47 11.56 7.71
N HIS A 382 14.51 12.89 7.73
CA HIS A 382 13.44 13.72 7.17
C HIS A 382 13.61 13.85 5.66
N LEU A 383 12.89 13.02 4.89
CA LEU A 383 12.89 13.04 3.42
C LEU A 383 12.64 14.46 2.90
N VAL A 384 13.36 14.89 1.86
CA VAL A 384 13.10 16.15 1.17
C VAL A 384 12.25 15.88 -0.06
N ALA A 385 11.08 16.52 -0.14
CA ALA A 385 10.19 16.47 -1.30
C ALA A 385 9.94 17.88 -1.84
N TYR A 386 9.64 17.97 -3.13
CA TYR A 386 9.28 19.21 -3.81
C TYR A 386 7.87 19.10 -4.38
N SER A 387 6.97 19.92 -3.85
CA SER A 387 5.60 20.07 -4.36
C SER A 387 5.61 20.97 -5.59
N ALA A 388 5.06 20.48 -6.70
CA ALA A 388 4.91 21.23 -7.93
C ALA A 388 4.07 22.50 -7.72
N PHE A 389 4.41 23.57 -8.44
CA PHE A 389 3.64 24.80 -8.45
C PHE A 389 2.20 24.54 -8.91
N GLY A 390 1.24 24.88 -8.06
CA GLY A 390 -0.20 24.80 -8.28
C GLY A 390 -0.78 23.40 -8.18
N SER A 391 -0.16 22.41 -8.83
CA SER A 391 -0.73 21.07 -8.96
C SER A 391 -0.24 20.05 -7.94
N HIS A 392 0.64 20.50 -7.04
CA HIS A 392 1.18 19.77 -5.88
C HIS A 392 1.84 18.40 -6.08
N GLY A 393 1.95 17.89 -7.31
CA GLY A 393 2.68 16.66 -7.60
C GLY A 393 4.03 16.64 -6.89
N MET A 394 4.33 15.55 -6.19
CA MET A 394 5.52 15.43 -5.36
C MET A 394 6.67 14.88 -6.20
N TRP A 395 7.81 15.56 -6.13
CA TRP A 395 9.02 15.20 -6.87
C TRP A 395 10.23 15.12 -5.94
N LYS A 396 11.21 14.27 -6.28
CA LYS A 396 12.44 14.13 -5.51
C LYS A 396 13.44 15.26 -5.73
N ASP A 397 13.41 15.91 -6.89
CA ASP A 397 14.36 16.94 -7.30
C ASP A 397 13.63 18.24 -7.71
N PRO A 398 14.26 19.42 -7.54
CA PRO A 398 13.78 20.64 -8.16
C PRO A 398 13.99 20.62 -9.68
N GLY A 399 13.16 21.33 -10.43
CA GLY A 399 13.29 21.48 -11.87
C GLY A 399 11.96 21.44 -12.61
N SER A 400 12.02 21.11 -13.89
CA SER A 400 10.87 20.93 -14.77
C SER A 400 10.66 19.45 -15.04
N HIS A 401 9.46 18.95 -14.72
CA HIS A 401 9.12 17.53 -14.83
C HIS A 401 7.94 17.36 -15.78
N VAL A 402 8.19 16.76 -16.94
CA VAL A 402 7.12 16.43 -17.90
C VAL A 402 6.35 15.23 -17.36
N TYR A 403 5.05 15.39 -17.15
CA TYR A 403 4.20 14.30 -16.67
C TYR A 403 3.20 13.81 -17.71
N LYS A 404 2.96 14.59 -18.78
CA LYS A 404 2.09 14.18 -19.89
C LYS A 404 2.41 14.91 -21.18
N ASP A 405 2.52 14.15 -22.27
CA ASP A 405 2.55 14.69 -23.62
C ASP A 405 1.11 14.91 -24.14
N LEU A 406 0.83 16.12 -24.63
CA LEU A 406 -0.33 16.41 -25.46
C LEU A 406 0.13 16.65 -26.90
N VAL A 407 -0.80 16.57 -27.85
CA VAL A 407 -0.50 16.69 -29.30
C VAL A 407 0.27 17.98 -29.64
N VAL A 408 0.06 19.05 -28.88
CA VAL A 408 0.59 20.39 -29.18
C VAL A 408 1.50 20.98 -28.10
N VAL A 409 1.46 20.45 -26.88
CA VAL A 409 2.25 20.93 -25.73
C VAL A 409 2.54 19.79 -24.76
N GLN A 410 3.49 20.00 -23.85
CA GLN A 410 3.71 19.10 -22.72
C GLN A 410 3.09 19.73 -21.46
N LEU A 411 2.51 18.90 -20.60
CA LEU A 411 2.16 19.30 -19.24
C LEU A 411 3.38 19.09 -18.35
N ILE A 412 3.82 20.17 -17.72
CA ILE A 412 5.08 20.26 -17.00
C ILE A 412 4.81 20.76 -15.60
N ASP A 413 5.33 20.03 -14.61
CA ASP A 413 5.44 20.48 -13.24
C ASP A 413 6.73 21.26 -13.04
N VAL A 414 6.65 22.36 -12.30
CA VAL A 414 7.80 23.18 -11.93
C VAL A 414 7.96 23.12 -10.42
N THR A 415 9.14 22.71 -9.98
CA THR A 415 9.50 22.52 -8.58
C THR A 415 10.78 23.28 -8.25
N ASN A 416 10.86 23.89 -7.06
CA ASN A 416 12.06 24.56 -6.55
C ASN A 416 11.92 24.83 -5.04
N GLN A 417 12.96 25.40 -4.43
CA GLN A 417 13.00 25.73 -2.99
C GLN A 417 12.36 27.10 -2.71
N GLY A 418 11.03 27.16 -2.73
CA GLY A 418 10.27 28.33 -2.30
C GLY A 418 10.01 28.33 -0.79
N THR A 419 8.80 27.95 -0.40
CA THR A 419 8.40 27.89 1.02
C THR A 419 8.64 26.50 1.58
N ALA A 420 9.43 26.38 2.66
CA ALA A 420 9.62 25.11 3.36
C ALA A 420 8.45 24.81 4.30
N TRP A 421 8.04 23.55 4.35
CA TRP A 421 7.12 23.01 5.32
C TRP A 421 7.73 21.79 6.01
N ASP A 422 8.05 21.99 7.29
CA ASP A 422 8.56 20.96 8.19
C ASP A 422 7.39 20.22 8.82
N THR A 423 7.00 19.12 8.18
CA THR A 423 5.72 18.47 8.48
C THR A 423 5.68 17.83 9.88
N TRP A 424 6.84 17.50 10.46
CA TRP A 424 6.97 16.99 11.83
C TRP A 424 6.50 17.98 12.90
N ASN A 425 6.31 19.26 12.58
CA ASN A 425 5.79 20.24 13.54
C ASN A 425 4.27 20.11 13.79
N ASN A 426 3.53 19.41 12.92
CA ASN A 426 2.10 19.20 13.08
C ASN A 426 1.65 17.89 12.42
N ILE A 427 1.83 16.78 13.14
CA ILE A 427 1.46 15.44 12.65
C ILE A 427 0.09 14.99 13.18
N GLN A 428 -0.74 14.48 12.28
CA GLN A 428 -1.90 13.66 12.62
C GLN A 428 -1.56 12.21 12.30
N ALA A 429 -1.39 11.38 13.33
CA ALA A 429 -0.81 10.04 13.19
C ALA A 429 -1.86 8.95 13.32
N PHE A 430 -1.82 7.95 12.44
CA PHE A 430 -2.77 6.86 12.39
C PHE A 430 -2.06 5.54 12.13
N GLN A 431 -2.61 4.44 12.64
CA GLN A 431 -2.36 3.13 12.08
C GLN A 431 -3.53 2.75 11.18
N TYR A 432 -3.23 2.36 9.94
CA TYR A 432 -4.23 1.86 9.02
C TYR A 432 -4.14 0.34 8.88
N PHE A 433 -5.30 -0.30 8.77
CA PHE A 433 -5.44 -1.75 8.61
C PHE A 433 -6.02 -2.04 7.23
N PRO A 434 -5.19 -2.31 6.20
CA PRO A 434 -5.65 -2.47 4.82
C PRO A 434 -6.78 -3.49 4.67
N ASN A 435 -6.67 -4.63 5.35
CA ASN A 435 -7.65 -5.71 5.32
C ASN A 435 -9.02 -5.32 5.90
N GLN A 436 -9.04 -4.40 6.86
CA GLN A 436 -10.27 -3.91 7.50
C GLN A 436 -10.74 -2.59 6.87
N ARG A 437 -9.90 -1.97 6.04
CA ARG A 437 -10.12 -0.70 5.37
C ARG A 437 -10.52 0.43 6.33
N THR A 438 -9.89 0.42 7.50
CA THR A 438 -10.11 1.38 8.58
C THR A 438 -8.81 1.59 9.36
N GLY A 439 -8.81 2.52 10.29
CA GLY A 439 -7.66 2.78 11.13
C GLY A 439 -8.02 3.19 12.55
N VAL A 440 -6.97 3.41 13.32
CA VAL A 440 -7.04 3.99 14.66
C VAL A 440 -6.03 5.13 14.72
N GLY A 441 -6.29 6.13 15.56
CA GLY A 441 -5.33 7.20 15.77
C GLY A 441 -4.25 6.82 16.78
N LEU A 442 -3.06 7.39 16.57
CA LEU A 442 -1.86 7.16 17.39
C LEU A 442 -1.62 8.42 18.22
N GLY A 443 -2.35 8.53 19.34
CA GLY A 443 -2.33 9.71 20.21
C GLY A 443 -3.28 10.85 19.80
N ASN A 444 -4.05 10.68 18.74
CA ASN A 444 -5.14 11.55 18.30
C ASN A 444 -6.38 10.71 17.91
N PRO A 445 -7.60 11.27 17.81
CA PRO A 445 -8.75 10.52 17.32
C PRO A 445 -8.61 10.20 15.83
N PHE A 446 -9.17 9.07 15.39
CA PHE A 446 -9.35 8.77 13.96
C PHE A 446 -10.55 9.57 13.43
N PRO A 447 -10.39 10.47 12.43
CA PRO A 447 -11.47 11.37 12.03
C PRO A 447 -12.61 10.65 11.31
N ASP A 448 -13.85 11.10 11.55
CA ASP A 448 -15.04 10.54 10.90
C ASP A 448 -15.01 10.73 9.37
N TRP A 449 -14.43 11.84 8.89
CA TRP A 449 -14.29 12.09 7.44
C TRP A 449 -13.38 11.10 6.73
N LEU A 450 -12.49 10.45 7.48
CA LEU A 450 -11.61 9.41 7.00
C LEU A 450 -12.27 8.03 7.06
N SER A 451 -13.53 7.92 7.48
CA SER A 451 -14.33 6.70 7.33
C SER A 451 -14.60 6.38 5.85
N ARG A 452 -15.12 5.17 5.61
CA ARG A 452 -15.47 4.64 4.28
C ARG A 452 -16.97 4.52 4.03
N ASP A 453 -17.79 4.92 4.98
CA ASP A 453 -19.23 4.87 4.87
C ASP A 453 -19.74 6.03 4.01
N PHE A 454 -19.47 5.97 2.71
CA PHE A 454 -19.75 7.04 1.74
C PHE A 454 -21.19 7.09 1.25
N GLU A 455 -22.01 6.09 1.57
CA GLU A 455 -23.40 5.99 1.09
C GLU A 455 -24.40 6.36 2.18
N ASN A 456 -23.94 6.48 3.43
CA ASN A 456 -24.76 6.86 4.56
C ASN A 456 -24.79 8.39 4.74
N GLU A 457 -25.99 8.95 4.81
CA GLU A 457 -26.22 10.37 5.03
C GLU A 457 -25.67 10.84 6.39
N ALA A 458 -25.81 10.00 7.42
CA ALA A 458 -25.37 10.31 8.77
C ALA A 458 -23.85 10.14 8.99
N SER A 459 -23.15 9.57 8.01
CA SER A 459 -21.70 9.41 8.07
C SER A 459 -20.98 10.74 7.82
N GLY A 460 -19.87 10.97 8.52
CA GLY A 460 -18.96 12.07 8.26
C GLY A 460 -18.04 11.85 7.05
N ALA A 461 -18.04 10.64 6.48
CA ALA A 461 -17.07 10.21 5.46
C ALA A 461 -17.05 11.12 4.23
N VAL A 462 -15.84 11.40 3.75
CA VAL A 462 -15.57 12.18 2.54
C VAL A 462 -15.03 11.25 1.48
N TYR A 463 -15.83 10.97 0.44
CA TYR A 463 -15.33 10.20 -0.72
C TYR A 463 -14.32 11.03 -1.52
N ARG A 464 -14.70 12.27 -1.85
CA ARG A 464 -13.84 13.29 -2.46
C ARG A 464 -14.37 14.70 -2.21
N PHE A 465 -13.48 15.66 -2.38
CA PHE A 465 -13.81 17.05 -2.66
C PHE A 465 -13.79 17.25 -4.18
N GLY A 466 -14.67 18.09 -4.69
CA GLY A 466 -14.69 18.44 -6.09
C GLY A 466 -16.05 18.88 -6.59
N ASN A 467 -16.02 19.83 -7.52
CA ASN A 467 -17.21 20.22 -8.26
C ASN A 467 -17.32 19.30 -9.49
N PRO A 468 -18.54 19.05 -10.01
CA PRO A 468 -18.70 18.24 -11.20
C PRO A 468 -17.84 18.75 -12.36
N ARG A 469 -17.18 17.82 -13.05
CA ARG A 469 -16.29 18.11 -14.18
C ARG A 469 -16.95 19.05 -15.18
N GLN A 470 -16.22 20.08 -15.60
CA GLN A 470 -16.68 21.04 -16.59
C GLN A 470 -15.77 21.05 -17.81
N GLY A 471 -16.38 20.91 -18.99
CA GLY A 471 -15.73 21.05 -20.28
C GLY A 471 -14.51 20.14 -20.51
N SER A 472 -13.86 20.35 -21.64
CA SER A 472 -12.53 19.81 -21.88
C SER A 472 -11.80 20.63 -22.94
N PHE A 473 -10.47 20.66 -22.85
CA PHE A 473 -9.58 21.27 -23.81
C PHE A 473 -8.36 20.37 -23.99
N PHE A 474 -8.10 19.93 -25.23
CA PHE A 474 -7.06 18.93 -25.55
C PHE A 474 -7.11 17.67 -24.66
N GLY A 475 -8.32 17.18 -24.40
CA GLY A 475 -8.54 15.97 -23.58
C GLY A 475 -8.29 16.17 -22.08
N GLN A 476 -7.96 17.38 -21.63
CA GLN A 476 -7.92 17.73 -20.20
C GLN A 476 -9.25 18.39 -19.81
N PRO A 477 -9.82 18.11 -18.63
CA PRO A 477 -10.96 18.86 -18.12
C PRO A 477 -10.61 20.35 -17.93
N LEU A 478 -11.57 21.26 -18.06
CA LEU A 478 -11.36 22.67 -17.63
C LEU A 478 -11.39 22.75 -16.10
N LEU A 479 -12.37 22.07 -15.50
CA LEU A 479 -12.45 21.77 -14.07
C LEU A 479 -12.66 20.26 -13.91
N ALA A 480 -11.82 19.59 -13.12
CA ALA A 480 -11.90 18.16 -12.83
C ALA A 480 -12.76 17.89 -11.58
N ASP A 481 -13.23 16.65 -11.44
CA ASP A 481 -14.06 16.23 -10.30
C ASP A 481 -13.32 16.13 -8.95
N GLY A 482 -12.00 16.39 -8.92
CA GLY A 482 -11.14 16.20 -7.76
C GLY A 482 -10.80 14.72 -7.43
N PRO A 483 -9.68 14.47 -6.76
CA PRO A 483 -9.23 13.13 -6.39
C PRO A 483 -10.03 12.57 -5.22
N THR A 484 -10.12 11.24 -5.15
CA THR A 484 -10.64 10.55 -3.96
C THR A 484 -9.72 10.72 -2.76
N GLY A 485 -10.30 10.63 -1.56
CA GLY A 485 -9.56 10.72 -0.30
C GLY A 485 -8.62 9.53 -0.06
N PRO A 486 -7.76 9.59 0.98
CA PRO A 486 -6.72 8.59 1.26
C PRO A 486 -7.23 7.15 1.32
N GLN A 487 -8.46 6.96 1.81
CA GLN A 487 -9.10 5.64 1.90
C GLN A 487 -9.18 4.91 0.55
N ASP A 488 -9.34 5.62 -0.56
CA ASP A 488 -9.48 5.02 -1.89
C ASP A 488 -8.18 4.98 -2.70
N LYS A 489 -7.06 5.38 -2.09
CA LYS A 489 -5.74 5.35 -2.73
C LYS A 489 -5.06 4.00 -2.46
N GLY A 490 -4.45 3.40 -3.49
CA GLY A 490 -3.74 2.11 -3.41
C GLY A 490 -2.68 2.05 -2.29
N SER A 491 -2.08 3.19 -1.98
CA SER A 491 -1.17 3.43 -0.85
C SER A 491 -1.58 2.77 0.48
N LEU A 492 -2.83 2.97 0.90
CA LEU A 492 -3.37 2.44 2.15
C LEU A 492 -3.96 1.04 1.96
N LEU A 493 -4.32 0.68 0.74
CA LEU A 493 -5.13 -0.51 0.47
C LEU A 493 -4.31 -1.74 0.09
N ASN A 494 -3.34 -1.64 -0.84
CA ASN A 494 -2.51 -2.79 -1.20
C ASN A 494 -1.34 -2.45 -2.15
N ASP A 495 -0.50 -1.45 -1.87
CA ASP A 495 0.81 -1.42 -2.56
C ASP A 495 1.66 -2.60 -2.06
N VAL A 496 1.51 -3.74 -2.73
CA VAL A 496 2.35 -4.95 -2.64
C VAL A 496 3.78 -4.64 -3.09
N LEU A 497 3.95 -3.54 -3.82
CA LEU A 497 5.19 -3.03 -4.38
C LEU A 497 5.20 -1.50 -4.24
N LEU A 498 6.03 -1.01 -3.32
CA LEU A 498 6.87 0.14 -3.66
C LEU A 498 8.05 -0.54 -4.33
N ASP A 499 7.98 -0.66 -5.65
CA ASP A 499 8.83 -1.43 -6.58
C ASP A 499 9.73 -2.54 -6.02
#